data_AF-A0A9W9AY94-F1
#
_entry.id   AF-A0A9W9AY94-F1
#
_cell.length_a   1.000
_cell.length_b   1.000
_cell.length_c   1.000
_cell.angle_alpha   90.00
_cell.angle_beta   90.00
_cell.angle_gamma   90.00
#
_symmetry.space_group_name_H-M   'P 1'
#
loop_
_entity.id
_entity.type
_entity.pdbx_description
1 polymer ?
#
loop_
_entity_poly.entity_id
_entity_poly.type
_entity_poly.pdbx_seq_one_letter_code
_entity_poly.pdbx_strand_id
1 'polypeptide(L)' 'DICRCSRTTLWNGKQAVLCNWNRNSYLEISKGTFAGLELCADWQRPNGCTSKMHPEKYRCSGCAHSSHGAENCPEGQ' A
#
# COMPACT_ATOMS: atom_id res chain seq x y z
N ASP A 1 -7.61 15.32 6.70
CA ASP A 1 -8.52 14.19 6.91
C ASP A 1 -7.95 12.99 6.16
N ILE A 2 -7.63 11.89 6.84
CA ILE A 2 -7.11 10.68 6.17
C ILE A 2 -8.33 9.84 5.81
N CYS A 3 -8.88 10.07 4.62
CA CYS A 3 -9.99 9.27 4.12
C CYS A 3 -9.53 7.82 3.96
N ARG A 4 -10.11 6.90 4.74
CA ARG A 4 -9.91 5.45 4.56
C ARG A 4 -10.48 5.05 3.20
N CYS A 5 -9.61 4.66 2.28
CA CYS A 5 -10.05 4.09 1.01
C CYS A 5 -10.60 2.68 1.25
N SER A 6 -11.93 2.52 1.18
CA SER A 6 -12.64 1.23 1.29
C SER A 6 -12.89 0.59 -0.08
N ARG A 7 -12.24 1.07 -1.14
CA ARG A 7 -12.49 0.64 -2.51
C ARG A 7 -11.80 -0.70 -2.75
N THR A 8 -12.56 -1.68 -3.23
CA THR A 8 -12.05 -3.02 -3.57
C THR A 8 -11.48 -3.12 -4.98
N THR A 9 -11.56 -2.03 -5.75
CA THR A 9 -11.09 -1.90 -7.13
C THR A 9 -10.23 -0.64 -7.27
N LEU A 10 -9.16 -0.74 -8.08
CA LEU A 10 -8.37 0.43 -8.51
C LEU A 10 -9.27 1.43 -9.26
N TRP A 11 -8.82 2.68 -9.40
CA TRP A 11 -9.57 3.75 -10.07
C TRP A 11 -10.03 3.39 -11.49
N ASN A 12 -9.20 2.60 -12.20
CA ASN A 12 -9.43 2.04 -13.53
C ASN A 12 -10.58 0.99 -13.56
N GLY A 13 -11.03 0.47 -12.41
CA GLY A 13 -12.07 -0.56 -12.34
C GLY A 13 -11.66 -1.94 -12.87
N LYS A 14 -10.50 -2.05 -13.55
CA LYS A 14 -10.02 -3.29 -14.15
C LYS A 14 -9.35 -4.27 -13.19
N GLN A 15 -8.81 -3.80 -12.06
CA GLN A 15 -8.05 -4.66 -11.14
C GLN A 15 -8.53 -4.47 -9.70
N ALA A 16 -8.63 -5.59 -8.97
CA ALA A 16 -8.86 -5.58 -7.54
C ALA A 16 -7.68 -4.90 -6.84
N VAL A 17 -7.96 -4.15 -5.77
CA VAL A 17 -6.90 -3.57 -4.95
C VAL A 17 -5.97 -4.67 -4.43
N LEU A 18 -4.67 -4.45 -4.60
CA LEU A 18 -3.64 -5.38 -4.14
C LEU A 18 -3.54 -5.41 -2.62
N CYS A 19 -3.90 -4.31 -1.96
CA CYS A 19 -3.75 -4.12 -0.53
C CYS A 19 -5.08 -3.74 0.13
N ASN A 20 -5.23 -4.14 1.38
CA ASN A 20 -6.38 -3.85 2.21
C ASN A 20 -5.94 -3.54 3.64
N TRP A 21 -6.79 -2.87 4.40
CA TRP A 21 -6.55 -2.67 5.82
C TRP A 21 -6.89 -3.95 6.59
N ASN A 22 -5.96 -4.40 7.42
CA ASN A 22 -6.15 -5.51 8.34
C ASN A 22 -6.94 -5.06 9.59
N ARG A 23 -7.35 -6.02 10.42
CA ARG A 23 -8.13 -5.75 11.66
C ARG A 23 -7.39 -4.87 12.67
N ASN A 24 -6.07 -4.85 12.61
CA ASN A 24 -5.20 -4.06 13.47
C ASN A 24 -5.00 -2.63 12.93
N SER A 25 -5.76 -2.23 11.89
CA SER A 25 -5.60 -0.94 11.21
C SER A 25 -4.21 -0.73 10.60
N TYR A 26 -3.56 -1.80 10.13
CA TYR A 26 -2.38 -1.73 9.26
C TYR A 26 -2.76 -2.08 7.83
N LEU A 27 -2.09 -1.46 6.86
CA LEU A 27 -2.18 -1.90 5.46
C LEU A 27 -1.51 -3.26 5.33
N GLU A 28 -2.16 -4.22 4.69
CA GLU A 28 -1.57 -5.49 4.29
C GLU A 28 -1.79 -5.74 2.79
N ILE A 29 -0.86 -6.43 2.16
CA ILE A 29 -1.06 -6.96 0.82
C ILE A 29 -2.03 -8.13 0.93
N SER A 30 -3.16 -8.06 0.24
CA SER A 30 -4.19 -9.11 0.28
C SER A 30 -4.08 -10.08 -0.89
N LYS A 31 -3.35 -9.71 -1.94
CA LYS A 31 -3.21 -10.48 -3.18
C LYS A 31 -1.78 -10.45 -3.73
N GLY A 32 -1.40 -11.53 -4.41
CA GLY A 32 -0.09 -11.69 -5.05
C GLY A 32 0.92 -12.43 -4.18
N THR A 33 2.20 -12.39 -4.58
CA THR A 33 3.29 -13.16 -3.95
C THR A 33 3.56 -12.77 -2.50
N PHE A 34 3.15 -11.56 -2.09
CA PHE A 34 3.35 -11.01 -0.75
C PHE A 34 2.06 -10.93 0.06
N ALA A 35 1.03 -11.72 -0.29
CA ALA A 35 -0.22 -11.75 0.45
C ALA A 35 0.02 -12.07 1.95
N GLY A 36 -0.60 -11.28 2.83
CA GLY A 36 -0.39 -11.33 4.29
C GLY A 36 0.74 -10.42 4.80
N LEU A 37 1.49 -9.74 3.91
CA LEU A 37 2.55 -8.84 4.31
C LEU A 37 2.00 -7.47 4.72
N GLU A 38 2.25 -7.08 5.96
CA GLU A 38 1.93 -5.75 6.45
C GLU A 38 2.87 -4.69 5.83
N LEU A 39 2.28 -3.62 5.32
CA LEU A 39 2.95 -2.47 4.74
C LEU A 39 3.17 -1.37 5.77
N CYS A 40 4.26 -0.65 5.59
CA CYS A 40 4.54 0.54 6.37
C CYS A 40 3.63 1.68 5.91
N ALA A 41 2.82 2.23 6.82
CA ALA A 41 1.94 3.37 6.54
C ALA A 41 2.74 4.65 6.25
N ASP A 42 3.85 4.89 6.96
CA ASP A 42 4.75 6.02 6.66
C ASP A 42 5.37 5.89 5.27
N TRP A 43 5.69 4.68 4.81
CA TRP A 43 6.18 4.48 3.44
C TRP A 43 5.14 4.90 2.40
N GLN A 44 3.85 4.72 2.68
CA GLN A 44 2.81 5.16 1.75
C GLN A 44 2.67 6.68 1.67
N ARG A 45 3.10 7.41 2.69
CA ARG A 45 3.01 8.88 2.76
C ARG A 45 4.00 9.55 1.80
N PRO A 46 3.80 10.82 1.42
CA PRO A 46 4.71 11.50 0.50
C PRO A 46 6.10 11.70 1.11
N ASN A 47 6.19 11.81 2.44
CA ASN A 47 7.47 11.89 3.16
C ASN A 47 8.24 10.56 3.18
N GLY A 48 7.58 9.45 2.81
CA GLY A 48 8.13 8.11 2.95
C GLY A 48 8.40 7.72 4.40
N CYS A 49 9.04 6.55 4.58
CA CYS A 49 9.51 6.10 5.88
C CYS A 49 11.02 6.34 5.99
N THR A 50 11.44 7.06 7.02
CA THR A 50 12.86 7.28 7.37
C THR A 50 13.45 6.14 8.19
N SER A 51 12.61 5.26 8.73
CA SER A 51 13.09 4.05 9.38
C SER A 51 13.80 3.16 8.35
N LYS A 52 14.77 2.37 8.80
CA LYS A 52 15.40 1.30 8.01
C LYS A 52 15.17 -0.07 8.63
N MET A 53 14.29 -0.14 9.64
CA MET A 53 14.08 -1.36 10.42
C MET A 53 13.21 -2.39 9.71
N HIS A 54 12.49 -2.03 8.64
CA HIS A 54 11.55 -2.93 7.97
C HIS A 54 11.46 -2.66 6.46
N PRO A 55 12.59 -2.79 5.72
CA PRO A 55 12.62 -2.54 4.29
C PRO A 55 11.73 -3.51 3.50
N GLU A 56 11.43 -4.70 4.04
CA GLU A 56 10.49 -5.62 3.38
C GLU A 56 9.07 -5.06 3.30
N LYS A 57 8.69 -4.18 4.25
CA LYS A 57 7.38 -3.54 4.33
C LYS A 57 7.27 -2.26 3.49
N TYR A 58 8.38 -1.84 2.85
CA TYR A 58 8.40 -0.70 1.93
C TYR A 58 7.94 -1.13 0.55
N ARG A 59 6.62 -1.31 0.41
CA ARG A 59 5.99 -1.59 -0.87
C ARG A 59 4.79 -0.69 -1.06
N CYS A 60 4.61 -0.22 -2.28
CA CYS A 60 3.46 0.57 -2.69
C CYS A 60 2.17 -0.22 -2.51
N SER A 61 1.14 0.39 -1.90
CA SER A 61 -0.16 -0.27 -1.76
C SER A 61 -0.94 -0.41 -3.08
N GLY A 62 -0.57 0.36 -4.11
CA GLY A 62 -1.19 0.33 -5.44
C GLY A 62 -0.63 -0.76 -6.35
N CYS A 63 0.69 -0.92 -6.40
CA CYS A 63 1.37 -1.81 -7.35
C CYS A 63 2.32 -2.85 -6.70
N ALA A 64 2.40 -2.89 -5.37
CA ALA A 64 3.30 -3.75 -4.58
C ALA A 64 4.81 -3.59 -4.87
N HIS A 65 5.20 -2.53 -5.60
CA HIS A 65 6.58 -2.22 -5.95
C HIS A 65 7.30 -1.55 -4.79
N SER A 66 8.58 -1.84 -4.58
CA SER A 66 9.36 -1.30 -3.45
C SER A 66 10.07 0.01 -3.74
N SER A 67 10.01 0.51 -4.99
CA SER A 67 10.69 1.75 -5.38
C SER A 67 9.97 3.03 -4.92
N HIS A 68 8.69 2.95 -4.57
CA HIS A 68 7.90 4.11 -4.18
C HIS A 68 6.76 3.72 -3.22
N GLY A 69 6.21 4.71 -2.52
CA GLY A 69 4.96 4.59 -1.75
C GLY A 69 3.72 4.88 -2.59
N ALA A 70 2.53 4.61 -2.06
CA ALA A 70 1.25 4.85 -2.73
C ALA A 70 1.08 6.29 -3.25
N GLU A 71 1.51 7.29 -2.49
CA GLU A 71 1.40 8.70 -2.87
C GLU A 71 2.23 9.06 -4.12
N ASN A 72 3.29 8.31 -4.39
CA ASN A 72 4.12 8.47 -5.59
C ASN A 72 3.82 7.38 -6.63
N CYS A 73 2.71 6.66 -6.49
CA CYS A 73 2.35 5.60 -7.42
C CYS A 73 1.68 6.19 -8.66
N PRO A 74 2.22 5.95 -9.87
CA PRO A 74 1.60 6.42 -11.11
C PRO A 74 0.22 5.78 -11.36
N GLU A 75 -0.02 4.60 -10.79
CA GLU A 75 -1.29 3.86 -10.89
C GLU A 75 -2.31 4.31 -9.82
N GLY A 76 -1.93 5.19 -8.90
CA GLY A 76 -2.74 5.61 -7.75
C GLY A 76 -3.52 6.91 -7.94
N GLN A 77 -3.39 7.58 -9.09
CA GLN A 77 -4.13 8.81 -9.44
C GLN A 77 -5.51 8.52 -10.03
#